data_AF-A0A3L7T299-F1
#
_entry.id   AF-A0A3L7T299-F1
#
_cell.length_a   1.000
_cell.length_b   1.000
_cell.length_c   1.000
_cell.angle_alpha   90.00
_cell.angle_beta   90.00
_cell.angle_gamma   90.00
#
_symmetry.space_group_name_H-M   'P 1'
#
loop_
_entity.id
_entity.type
_entity.pdbx_description
1 polymer ?
#
loop_
_entity_poly.entity_id
_entity_poly.type
_entity_poly.pdbx_seq_one_letter_code
_entity_poly.pdbx_strand_id
1 'polypeptide(L)'
;MSTANTQTSAPGRSDLRWLWISLMVFSVAALAANAFLRKDGMAHRYVEVIEFERVEAKAVVESGANATGTETAQTEWVDPTDARLANGTLRLVEGVAPIKWKLHKDVASTTEANETSARRAAGDMSAPVVELSMWNSLGVWAAALLTLGIFSFLYRDNPYYKVSESLLIGSSAAYWMINGFWTTIVPNLFGKLAPDVVRAYAIPSLPVSEHPGLDAGLAFVPLILGFMLIWRLAPKGGWIAVWPLAFIIGTTAGLKLVSSIESDLMAQVVATMKPMVVFTAPSTSAVASSAVSAVNFWATVGSLVGVVGVLSVLTYFFFSVEHKGAVGKAARLGVWFLMITFGSAFGLTVMGRITLLAQRLEFLFNSWLNIN
;
A
#
# COMPACT_ATOMS: atom_id res chain seq x y z
N MET A 1 -21.85 -36.57 56.96
CA MET A 1 -23.16 -35.92 56.70
C MET A 1 -22.92 -34.42 56.70
N SER A 2 -23.20 -33.77 55.56
CA SER A 2 -23.21 -32.31 55.32
C SER A 2 -21.90 -31.51 55.45
N THR A 3 -21.27 -31.23 54.31
CA THR A 3 -20.62 -29.92 54.09
C THR A 3 -21.22 -29.30 52.84
N ALA A 4 -21.72 -28.08 53.02
CA ALA A 4 -22.53 -27.34 52.07
C ALA A 4 -21.75 -26.97 50.81
N ASN A 5 -22.35 -27.25 49.66
CA ASN A 5 -21.91 -26.80 48.35
C ASN A 5 -22.37 -25.35 48.17
N THR A 6 -21.49 -24.37 48.35
CA THR A 6 -21.74 -22.99 47.91
C THR A 6 -21.53 -22.95 46.39
N GLN A 7 -22.61 -23.20 45.64
CA GLN A 7 -22.64 -22.91 44.21
C GLN A 7 -22.54 -21.39 44.03
N THR A 8 -21.39 -20.92 43.55
CA THR A 8 -21.29 -19.59 42.96
C THR A 8 -22.01 -19.65 41.61
N SER A 9 -23.24 -19.14 41.59
CA SER A 9 -24.05 -19.02 40.37
C SER A 9 -23.29 -18.20 39.33
N ALA A 10 -23.06 -18.76 38.14
CA ALA A 10 -22.58 -18.01 37.00
C ALA A 10 -23.56 -16.83 36.72
N PRO A 11 -23.07 -15.60 36.50
CA PRO A 11 -23.93 -14.44 36.35
C PRO A 11 -24.88 -14.61 35.16
N GLY A 12 -26.15 -14.24 35.36
CA GLY A 12 -27.18 -14.38 34.35
C GLY A 12 -26.88 -13.52 33.12
N ARG A 13 -27.46 -13.87 31.96
CA ARG A 13 -27.33 -13.10 30.71
C ARG A 13 -27.72 -11.61 30.87
N SER A 14 -28.51 -11.25 31.88
CA SER A 14 -28.83 -9.88 32.29
C SER A 14 -27.66 -9.15 32.96
N ASP A 15 -26.93 -9.84 33.84
CA ASP A 15 -25.84 -9.27 34.63
C ASP A 15 -24.64 -8.95 33.73
N LEU A 16 -24.42 -9.79 32.72
CA LEU A 16 -23.42 -9.52 31.69
C LEU A 16 -23.76 -8.24 30.90
N ARG A 17 -25.04 -7.99 30.58
CA ARG A 17 -25.46 -6.76 29.89
C ARG A 17 -25.24 -5.52 30.75
N TRP A 18 -25.52 -5.60 32.05
CA TRP A 18 -25.28 -4.49 32.98
C TRP A 18 -23.78 -4.21 33.18
N LEU A 19 -22.95 -5.24 33.25
CA LEU A 19 -21.50 -5.11 33.30
C LEU A 19 -20.96 -4.41 32.03
N TRP A 20 -21.48 -4.78 30.85
CA TRP A 20 -21.13 -4.12 29.59
C TRP A 20 -21.59 -2.66 29.52
N ILE A 21 -22.79 -2.35 29.99
CA ILE A 21 -23.29 -0.97 30.05
C ILE A 21 -22.43 -0.16 31.01
N SER A 22 -22.08 -0.71 32.19
CA SER A 22 -21.20 0.00 33.13
C SER A 22 -19.79 0.21 32.56
N LEU A 23 -19.26 -0.74 31.79
CA LEU A 23 -17.93 -0.65 31.21
C LEU A 23 -17.89 0.33 30.02
N MET A 24 -18.95 0.38 29.21
CA MET A 24 -19.15 1.42 28.19
C MET A 24 -19.32 2.81 28.81
N VAL A 25 -20.12 2.92 29.87
CA VAL A 25 -20.29 4.19 30.59
C VAL A 25 -18.98 4.62 31.24
N PHE A 26 -18.21 3.68 31.80
CA PHE A 26 -16.90 3.97 32.38
C PHE A 26 -15.86 4.33 31.30
N SER A 27 -15.86 3.66 30.14
CA SER A 27 -14.97 4.02 29.04
C SER A 27 -15.32 5.38 28.44
N VAL A 28 -16.62 5.70 28.30
CA VAL A 28 -17.09 7.01 27.84
C VAL A 28 -16.81 8.09 28.89
N ALA A 29 -16.97 7.79 30.18
CA ALA A 29 -16.62 8.70 31.26
C ALA A 29 -15.10 8.92 31.35
N ALA A 30 -14.28 7.90 31.13
CA ALA A 30 -12.82 8.01 31.07
C ALA A 30 -12.38 8.80 29.82
N LEU A 31 -13.06 8.60 28.68
CA LEU A 31 -12.84 9.39 27.46
C LEU A 31 -13.21 10.85 27.66
N ALA A 32 -14.36 11.12 28.28
CA ALA A 32 -14.82 12.45 28.63
C ALA A 32 -13.91 13.11 29.67
N ALA A 33 -13.45 12.36 30.68
CA ALA A 33 -12.48 12.85 31.64
C ALA A 33 -11.16 13.21 30.96
N ASN A 34 -10.65 12.40 30.03
CA ASN A 34 -9.44 12.73 29.27
C ASN A 34 -9.65 13.96 28.34
N ALA A 35 -10.84 14.08 27.73
CA ALA A 35 -11.24 15.23 26.91
C ALA A 35 -11.30 16.54 27.71
N PHE A 36 -11.76 16.48 28.97
CA PHE A 36 -11.92 17.66 29.83
C PHE A 36 -10.65 17.99 30.63
N LEU A 37 -9.82 17.00 30.98
CA LEU A 37 -8.63 17.19 31.82
C LEU A 37 -7.38 17.59 31.02
N ARG A 38 -7.31 17.31 29.70
CA ARG A 38 -6.18 17.71 28.85
C ARG A 38 -6.64 18.68 27.77
N LYS A 39 -6.02 19.87 27.74
CA LYS A 39 -6.29 20.96 26.76
C LYS A 39 -6.13 20.53 25.30
N ASP A 40 -5.32 19.49 25.05
CA ASP A 40 -5.09 18.87 23.73
C ASP A 40 -5.47 17.37 23.72
N GLY A 41 -6.32 16.92 24.65
CA GLY A 41 -6.57 15.50 24.96
C GLY A 41 -7.42 14.72 23.96
N MET A 42 -7.84 15.35 22.85
CA MET A 42 -8.71 14.77 21.83
C MET A 42 -8.19 15.10 20.44
N ALA A 43 -8.36 14.15 19.50
CA ALA A 43 -7.85 14.14 18.13
C ALA A 43 -8.25 15.33 17.24
N HIS A 44 -7.68 16.50 17.51
CA HIS A 44 -7.75 17.66 16.62
C HIS A 44 -6.59 17.56 15.63
N ARG A 45 -6.92 17.32 14.35
CA ARG A 45 -5.96 17.38 13.25
C ARG A 45 -6.03 18.75 12.59
N TYR A 46 -4.86 19.33 12.42
CA TYR A 46 -4.69 20.58 11.73
C TYR A 46 -4.17 20.33 10.32
N VAL A 47 -4.63 21.15 9.38
CA VAL A 47 -4.27 21.09 7.97
C VAL A 47 -3.65 22.41 7.59
N GLU A 48 -2.51 22.34 6.92
CA GLU A 48 -1.91 23.44 6.21
C GLU A 48 -2.66 23.63 4.87
N VAL A 49 -3.24 24.82 4.69
CA VAL A 49 -3.92 25.20 3.45
C VAL A 49 -2.91 25.88 2.54
N ILE A 50 -2.49 25.18 1.49
CA ILE A 50 -1.63 25.72 0.43
C ILE A 50 -2.55 26.10 -0.74
N GLU A 51 -2.69 27.38 -1.00
CA GLU A 51 -3.46 27.86 -2.16
C GLU A 51 -2.56 27.88 -3.40
N PHE A 52 -2.89 27.05 -4.38
CA PHE A 52 -2.26 27.10 -5.70
C PHE A 52 -3.15 27.87 -6.66
N GLU A 53 -2.56 28.85 -7.32
CA GLU A 53 -3.15 29.55 -8.46
C GLU A 53 -2.29 29.20 -9.67
N ARG A 54 -2.88 28.70 -10.75
CA ARG A 54 -2.15 28.48 -12.01
C ARG A 54 -2.82 29.22 -13.14
N VAL A 55 -2.00 29.79 -14.02
CA VAL A 55 -2.44 30.55 -15.20
C VAL A 55 -1.90 29.89 -16.46
N GLU A 56 -2.74 29.82 -17.50
CA GLU A 56 -2.34 29.24 -18.78
C GLU A 56 -1.44 30.24 -19.53
N ALA A 57 -0.22 29.80 -19.86
CA ALA A 57 0.72 30.61 -20.61
C ALA A 57 1.23 29.83 -21.84
N LYS A 58 1.34 30.53 -22.97
CA LYS A 58 1.90 30.01 -24.22
C LYS A 58 3.35 30.45 -24.37
N ALA A 59 4.24 29.54 -24.74
CA ALA A 59 5.60 29.90 -25.13
C ALA A 59 5.59 30.81 -26.36
N VAL A 60 6.28 31.95 -26.27
CA VAL A 60 6.49 32.86 -27.40
C VAL A 60 7.61 32.27 -28.24
N VAL A 61 7.28 31.67 -29.38
CA VAL A 61 8.26 31.39 -30.43
C VAL A 61 8.52 32.73 -31.13
N GLU A 62 9.69 33.33 -30.92
CA GLU A 62 10.12 34.46 -31.75
C GLU A 62 10.26 33.96 -33.20
N SER A 63 9.32 34.36 -34.05
CA SER A 63 9.40 34.17 -35.50
C SER A 63 10.53 35.06 -36.04
N GLY A 64 11.77 34.59 -35.93
CA GLY A 64 12.86 35.06 -36.80
C GLY A 64 12.49 34.76 -38.26
N ALA A 65 12.78 35.69 -39.16
CA ALA A 65 12.35 35.70 -40.56
C ALA A 65 12.91 34.57 -41.46
N ASN A 66 13.28 33.40 -40.92
CA ASN A 66 13.73 32.22 -41.67
C ASN A 66 13.55 30.91 -40.87
N ALA A 67 12.36 30.62 -40.37
CA ALA A 67 12.03 29.32 -39.80
C ALA A 67 10.83 28.69 -40.53
N THR A 68 11.14 27.84 -41.50
CA THR A 68 10.16 26.97 -42.17
C THR A 68 9.97 25.74 -41.28
N GLY A 69 9.13 25.86 -40.25
CA GLY A 69 8.80 24.77 -39.35
C GLY A 69 7.60 25.13 -38.48
N THR A 70 6.52 24.37 -38.62
CA THR A 70 5.32 24.49 -37.78
C THR A 70 5.61 23.90 -36.40
N GLU A 71 6.35 24.61 -35.56
CA GLU A 71 6.47 24.25 -34.14
C GLU A 71 5.21 24.70 -33.41
N THR A 72 4.32 23.76 -33.14
CA THR A 72 3.11 23.96 -32.33
C THR A 72 3.48 24.54 -30.96
N ALA A 73 3.04 25.78 -30.70
CA ALA A 73 3.19 26.44 -29.42
C ALA A 73 2.63 25.56 -28.29
N GLN A 74 3.51 25.07 -27.42
CA GLN A 74 3.10 24.29 -26.26
C GLN A 74 2.44 25.21 -25.22
N THR A 75 1.22 24.88 -24.82
CA THR A 75 0.48 25.49 -23.71
C THR A 75 0.90 24.83 -22.40
N GLU A 76 1.40 25.61 -21.45
CA GLU A 76 1.85 25.13 -20.15
C GLU A 76 1.10 25.88 -19.02
N TRP A 77 0.70 25.15 -17.98
CA TRP A 77 0.03 25.71 -16.79
C TRP A 77 1.09 26.11 -15.76
N VAL A 78 1.32 27.40 -15.63
CA VAL A 78 2.45 27.97 -14.89
C VAL A 78 1.95 28.79 -13.70
N ASP A 79 2.74 28.86 -12.62
CA ASP A 79 2.40 29.68 -11.45
C ASP A 79 2.45 31.19 -11.81
N PRO A 80 1.53 32.04 -11.28
CA PRO A 80 1.42 33.46 -11.62
C PRO A 80 2.69 34.30 -11.36
N THR A 81 3.58 33.80 -10.50
CA THR A 81 4.83 34.44 -10.08
C THR A 81 6.07 33.85 -10.75
N ASP A 82 5.92 32.94 -11.73
CA ASP A 82 7.05 32.29 -12.37
C ASP A 82 7.91 33.29 -13.18
N ALA A 83 9.23 33.20 -13.02
CA ALA A 83 10.20 34.15 -13.58
C ALA A 83 10.17 34.19 -15.13
N ARG A 84 9.60 33.16 -15.76
CA ARG A 84 9.47 33.00 -17.21
C ARG A 84 8.36 33.86 -17.82
N LEU A 85 7.35 34.26 -17.03
CA LEU A 85 6.37 35.29 -17.44
C LEU A 85 6.98 36.70 -17.38
N ALA A 86 7.79 36.98 -16.36
CA ALA A 86 8.47 38.28 -16.21
C ALA A 86 9.52 38.54 -17.31
N ASN A 87 10.19 37.47 -17.77
CA ASN A 87 11.19 37.54 -18.85
C ASN A 87 10.57 37.51 -20.28
N GLY A 88 9.24 37.47 -20.42
CA GLY A 88 8.54 37.57 -21.70
C GLY A 88 8.59 36.31 -22.60
N THR A 89 9.19 35.21 -22.12
CA THR A 89 9.28 33.93 -22.84
C THR A 89 7.94 33.19 -22.89
N LEU A 90 7.02 33.51 -21.98
CA LEU A 90 5.65 33.00 -21.94
C LEU A 90 4.67 34.18 -21.99
N ARG A 91 3.65 34.12 -22.86
CA ARG A 91 2.53 35.07 -22.89
C ARG A 91 1.26 34.42 -22.35
N LEU A 92 0.58 35.13 -21.47
CA LEU A 92 -0.73 34.74 -20.93
C LEU A 92 -1.74 34.57 -22.07
N VAL A 93 -2.56 33.52 -22.02
CA VAL A 93 -3.66 33.34 -22.97
C VAL A 93 -4.83 34.22 -22.52
N GLU A 94 -5.17 35.24 -23.32
CA GLU A 94 -6.29 36.13 -23.00
C GLU A 94 -7.63 35.37 -23.03
N GLY A 95 -8.37 35.43 -21.92
CA GLY A 95 -9.73 34.88 -21.82
C GLY A 95 -9.88 33.60 -20.98
N VAL A 96 -8.79 33.01 -20.46
CA VAL A 96 -8.86 31.83 -19.58
C VAL A 96 -8.71 32.25 -18.13
N ALA A 97 -9.72 31.95 -17.31
CA ALA A 97 -9.71 32.27 -15.88
C ALA A 97 -8.67 31.42 -15.12
N PRO A 98 -7.95 31.99 -14.13
CA PRO A 98 -6.99 31.24 -13.34
C PRO A 98 -7.69 30.13 -12.56
N ILE A 99 -7.14 28.92 -12.61
CA ILE A 99 -7.67 27.80 -11.83
C ILE A 99 -7.04 27.88 -10.44
N LYS A 100 -7.91 28.02 -9.44
CA LYS A 100 -7.54 28.06 -8.03
C LYS A 100 -7.96 26.77 -7.37
N TRP A 101 -7.03 26.07 -6.74
CA TRP A 101 -7.36 24.95 -5.88
C TRP A 101 -6.56 25.01 -4.59
N LYS A 102 -7.23 24.60 -3.51
CA LYS A 102 -6.63 24.53 -2.18
C LYS A 102 -6.11 23.11 -1.97
N LEU A 103 -4.82 22.96 -1.71
CA LEU A 103 -4.25 21.69 -1.28
C LEU A 103 -4.21 21.67 0.24
N HIS A 104 -4.89 20.69 0.81
CA HIS A 104 -4.97 20.46 2.24
C HIS A 104 -3.89 19.44 2.60
N LYS A 105 -2.80 19.88 3.23
CA LYS A 105 -1.73 18.99 3.69
C LYS A 105 -1.88 18.75 5.19
N ASP A 106 -1.93 17.48 5.60
CA ASP A 106 -2.00 17.13 7.02
C ASP A 106 -0.71 17.52 7.75
N VAL A 107 -0.84 18.22 8.87
CA VAL A 107 0.28 18.53 9.78
C VAL A 107 0.53 17.32 10.68
N ALA A 108 1.80 16.90 10.77
CA ALA A 108 2.19 15.65 11.40
C ALA A 108 1.84 15.59 12.90
N SER A 109 1.96 16.71 13.62
CA SER A 109 1.67 16.82 15.05
C SER A 109 0.83 18.06 15.40
N THR A 110 -0.12 17.87 16.32
CA THR A 110 -0.95 18.94 16.92
C THR A 110 -0.08 20.02 17.60
N THR A 111 1.10 19.65 18.12
CA THR A 111 2.08 20.59 18.71
C THR A 111 2.73 21.48 17.66
N GLU A 112 3.11 20.92 16.52
CA GLU A 112 3.72 21.68 15.41
C GLU A 112 2.69 22.64 14.76
N ALA A 113 1.43 22.24 14.73
CA ALA A 113 0.31 23.08 14.26
C ALA A 113 0.03 24.27 15.19
N ASN A 114 0.12 24.06 16.50
CA ASN A 114 -0.01 25.12 17.50
C ASN A 114 1.18 26.10 17.46
N GLU A 115 2.40 25.61 17.20
CA GLU A 115 3.59 26.45 17.06
C GLU A 115 3.57 27.27 15.76
N THR A 116 3.15 26.68 14.65
CA THR A 116 3.04 27.36 13.35
C THR A 116 1.92 28.40 13.33
N SER A 117 0.77 28.09 13.93
CA SER A 117 -0.30 29.07 14.15
C SER A 117 0.12 30.19 15.12
N ALA A 118 0.90 29.89 16.17
CA ALA A 118 1.46 30.89 17.08
C ALA A 118 2.51 31.80 16.39
N ARG A 119 3.37 31.26 15.52
CA ARG A 119 4.32 32.05 14.71
C ARG A 119 3.60 32.98 13.74
N ARG A 120 2.50 32.51 13.13
CA ARG A 120 1.67 33.35 12.25
C ARG A 120 0.90 34.42 13.03
N ALA A 121 0.40 34.10 14.23
CA ALA A 121 -0.20 35.09 15.15
C ALA A 121 0.82 36.13 15.65
N ALA A 122 2.10 35.75 15.73
CA ALA A 122 3.23 36.66 16.01
C ALA A 122 3.68 37.50 14.80
N GLY A 123 3.00 37.39 13.65
CA GLY A 123 3.20 38.26 12.48
C GLY A 123 4.07 37.67 11.37
N ASP A 124 4.50 36.41 11.45
CA ASP A 124 5.26 35.76 10.37
C ASP A 124 4.34 35.33 9.22
N MET A 125 4.35 36.11 8.13
CA MET A 125 3.57 35.85 6.92
C MET A 125 4.09 34.65 6.10
N SER A 126 5.32 34.17 6.37
CA SER A 126 5.91 33.00 5.70
C SER A 126 5.42 31.67 6.27
N ALA A 127 4.85 31.68 7.48
CA ALA A 127 4.31 30.50 8.12
C ALA A 127 2.99 30.08 7.44
N PRO A 128 2.78 28.79 7.11
CA PRO A 128 1.55 28.37 6.44
C PRO A 128 0.27 28.63 7.23
N VAL A 129 -0.85 28.79 6.52
CA VAL A 129 -2.18 28.90 7.15
C VAL A 129 -2.57 27.52 7.66
N VAL A 130 -2.60 27.37 8.98
CA VAL A 130 -2.95 26.13 9.65
C VAL A 130 -4.38 26.24 10.18
N GLU A 131 -5.29 25.46 9.61
CA GLU A 131 -6.71 25.43 9.97
C GLU A 131 -7.08 24.11 10.65
N LEU A 132 -8.07 24.16 11.54
CA LEU A 132 -8.66 22.96 12.13
C LEU A 132 -9.47 22.21 11.06
N SER A 133 -9.03 21.02 10.68
CA SER A 133 -9.83 20.17 9.78
C SER A 133 -10.80 19.33 10.58
N MET A 134 -12.06 19.76 10.60
CA MET A 134 -13.15 19.00 11.23
C MET A 134 -13.31 17.61 10.58
N TRP A 135 -13.06 17.52 9.27
CA TRP A 135 -13.21 16.27 8.53
C TRP A 135 -12.11 15.25 8.85
N ASN A 136 -10.86 15.70 8.94
CA ASN A 136 -9.75 14.80 9.30
C ASN A 136 -9.83 14.38 10.76
N SER A 137 -10.27 15.28 11.64
CA SER A 137 -10.55 14.97 13.04
C SER A 137 -11.63 13.90 13.15
N LEU A 138 -12.78 14.07 12.49
CA LEU A 138 -13.84 13.04 12.43
C LEU A 138 -13.34 11.72 11.82
N GLY A 139 -12.47 11.77 10.81
CA GLY A 139 -11.83 10.61 10.22
C GLY A 139 -10.98 9.81 11.23
N VAL A 140 -10.17 10.50 12.05
CA VAL A 140 -9.38 9.85 13.11
C VAL A 140 -10.28 9.23 14.17
N TRP A 141 -11.36 9.89 14.56
CA TRP A 141 -12.36 9.35 15.47
C TRP A 141 -13.03 8.09 14.92
N ALA A 142 -13.47 8.13 13.67
CA ALA A 142 -14.05 6.97 13.00
C ALA A 142 -13.05 5.81 12.91
N ALA A 143 -11.79 6.10 12.56
CA ALA A 143 -10.73 5.10 12.48
C ALA A 143 -10.37 4.49 13.84
N ALA A 144 -10.36 5.28 14.92
CA ALA A 144 -10.15 4.80 16.29
C ALA A 144 -11.27 3.89 16.76
N LEU A 145 -12.53 4.28 16.54
CA LEU A 145 -13.69 3.46 16.82
C LEU A 145 -13.65 2.13 16.04
N LEU A 146 -13.37 2.17 14.74
CA LEU A 146 -13.21 0.95 13.95
C LEU A 146 -12.10 0.06 14.51
N THR A 147 -10.93 0.61 14.84
CA THR A 147 -9.80 -0.14 15.43
C THR A 147 -10.18 -0.81 16.75
N LEU A 148 -10.88 -0.09 17.64
CA LEU A 148 -11.43 -0.67 18.87
C LEU A 148 -12.47 -1.76 18.59
N GLY A 149 -13.27 -1.59 17.53
CA GLY A 149 -14.21 -2.61 17.06
C GLY A 149 -13.55 -3.91 16.65
N ILE A 150 -12.39 -3.84 15.99
CA ILE A 150 -11.57 -5.03 15.69
C ILE A 150 -11.05 -5.66 17.00
N PHE A 151 -10.52 -4.85 17.93
CA PHE A 151 -10.00 -5.37 19.20
C PHE A 151 -11.08 -5.96 20.12
N SER A 152 -12.35 -5.59 19.95
CA SER A 152 -13.47 -6.17 20.69
C SER A 152 -13.58 -7.69 20.48
N PHE A 153 -13.06 -8.24 19.38
CA PHE A 153 -13.00 -9.69 19.15
C PHE A 153 -12.27 -10.44 20.27
N LEU A 154 -11.24 -9.83 20.87
CA LEU A 154 -10.45 -10.45 21.93
C LEU A 154 -11.29 -10.76 23.18
N TYR A 155 -12.38 -10.03 23.38
CA TYR A 155 -13.28 -10.23 24.52
C TYR A 155 -14.41 -11.21 24.19
N ARG A 156 -15.05 -11.09 23.02
CA ARG A 156 -16.10 -12.01 22.48
C ARG A 156 -16.54 -11.58 21.07
N ASP A 157 -17.21 -12.46 20.34
CA ASP A 157 -18.00 -12.11 19.13
C ASP A 157 -19.15 -11.13 19.46
N ASN A 158 -18.90 -9.83 19.30
CA ASN A 158 -19.86 -8.74 19.52
C ASN A 158 -20.43 -8.24 18.17
N PRO A 159 -21.72 -7.83 18.07
CA PRO A 159 -22.24 -7.08 16.94
C PRO A 159 -21.35 -5.94 16.46
N TYR A 160 -20.69 -5.23 17.38
CA TYR A 160 -19.77 -4.13 17.04
C TYR A 160 -18.57 -4.60 16.20
N TYR A 161 -17.98 -5.75 16.56
CA TYR A 161 -16.91 -6.37 15.77
C TYR A 161 -17.38 -6.74 14.36
N LYS A 162 -18.56 -7.36 14.23
CA LYS A 162 -19.11 -7.77 12.93
C LYS A 162 -19.36 -6.59 11.99
N VAL A 163 -19.83 -5.46 12.53
CA VAL A 163 -20.00 -4.23 11.73
C VAL A 163 -18.65 -3.75 11.22
N SER A 164 -17.65 -3.61 12.09
CA SER A 164 -16.31 -3.17 11.69
C SER A 164 -15.64 -4.12 10.70
N GLU A 165 -15.80 -5.43 10.89
CA GLU A 165 -15.32 -6.46 9.97
C GLU A 165 -15.99 -6.36 8.59
N SER A 166 -17.33 -6.27 8.56
CA SER A 166 -18.07 -6.15 7.30
C SER A 166 -17.75 -4.85 6.54
N LEU A 167 -17.53 -3.74 7.25
CA LEU A 167 -17.13 -2.47 6.66
C LEU A 167 -15.72 -2.55 6.05
N LEU A 168 -14.77 -3.16 6.77
CA LEU A 168 -13.39 -3.33 6.31
C LEU A 168 -13.33 -4.23 5.08
N ILE A 169 -13.99 -5.39 5.13
CA ILE A 169 -14.02 -6.34 4.00
C ILE A 169 -14.78 -5.70 2.83
N GLY A 170 -15.92 -5.06 3.07
CA GLY A 170 -16.74 -4.41 2.04
C GLY A 170 -16.02 -3.27 1.32
N SER A 171 -15.35 -2.38 2.05
CA SER A 171 -14.57 -1.28 1.46
C SER A 171 -13.40 -1.79 0.61
N SER A 172 -12.68 -2.81 1.08
CA SER A 172 -11.59 -3.42 0.30
C SER A 172 -12.09 -4.07 -0.99
N ALA A 173 -13.20 -4.81 -0.93
CA ALA A 173 -13.81 -5.44 -2.11
C ALA A 173 -14.34 -4.39 -3.10
N ALA A 174 -14.96 -3.32 -2.59
CA ALA A 174 -15.45 -2.22 -3.42
C ALA A 174 -14.31 -1.49 -4.15
N TYR A 175 -13.20 -1.20 -3.46
CA TYR A 175 -12.03 -0.59 -4.09
C TYR A 175 -11.51 -1.43 -5.25
N TRP A 176 -11.31 -2.73 -5.04
CA TRP A 176 -10.86 -3.63 -6.10
C TRP A 176 -11.85 -3.74 -7.27
N MET A 177 -13.15 -3.72 -6.99
CA MET A 177 -14.18 -3.74 -8.03
C MET A 177 -14.13 -2.47 -8.89
N ILE A 178 -14.07 -1.29 -8.27
CA ILE A 178 -14.03 0.00 -8.97
C ILE A 178 -12.72 0.12 -9.75
N ASN A 179 -11.59 -0.22 -9.12
CA ASN A 179 -10.29 -0.19 -9.77
C ASN A 179 -10.27 -1.14 -10.98
N GLY A 180 -10.75 -2.38 -10.83
CA GLY A 180 -10.83 -3.33 -11.94
C GLY A 180 -11.75 -2.88 -13.07
N PHE A 181 -12.87 -2.23 -12.73
CA PHE A 181 -13.77 -1.65 -13.73
C PHE A 181 -13.04 -0.60 -14.59
N TRP A 182 -12.42 0.39 -13.97
CA TRP A 182 -11.76 1.48 -14.70
C TRP A 182 -10.44 1.09 -15.36
N THR A 183 -9.64 0.24 -14.73
CA THR A 183 -8.29 -0.12 -15.23
C THR A 183 -8.29 -1.31 -16.16
N THR A 184 -9.29 -2.19 -16.08
CA THR A 184 -9.32 -3.44 -16.84
C THR A 184 -10.52 -3.50 -17.79
N ILE A 185 -11.74 -3.29 -17.30
CA ILE A 185 -12.96 -3.43 -18.12
C ILE A 185 -13.06 -2.29 -19.14
N VAL A 186 -12.94 -1.04 -18.70
CA VAL A 186 -13.04 0.14 -19.59
C VAL A 186 -12.04 0.08 -20.76
N PRO A 187 -10.72 -0.08 -20.55
CA PRO A 187 -9.78 -0.10 -21.66
C PRO A 187 -9.82 -1.39 -22.50
N ASN A 188 -9.93 -2.57 -21.90
CA ASN A 188 -9.80 -3.83 -22.65
C ASN A 188 -11.10 -4.32 -23.29
N LEU A 189 -12.27 -3.95 -22.74
CA LEU A 189 -13.58 -4.33 -23.28
C LEU A 189 -14.19 -3.17 -24.06
N PHE A 190 -14.48 -2.06 -23.37
CA PHE A 190 -15.16 -0.93 -24.01
C PHE A 190 -14.25 -0.19 -24.99
N GLY A 191 -12.95 -0.07 -24.70
CA GLY A 191 -11.97 0.54 -25.58
C GLY A 191 -11.80 -0.22 -26.91
N LYS A 192 -11.98 -1.54 -26.90
CA LYS A 192 -11.92 -2.39 -28.11
C LYS A 192 -13.26 -2.50 -28.86
N LEU A 193 -14.39 -2.38 -28.15
CA LEU A 193 -15.73 -2.51 -28.73
C LEU A 193 -16.31 -1.18 -29.26
N ALA A 194 -16.01 -0.06 -28.60
CA ALA A 194 -16.50 1.27 -28.94
C ALA A 194 -15.40 2.34 -28.71
N PRO A 195 -14.35 2.37 -29.55
CA PRO A 195 -13.18 3.23 -29.34
C PRO A 195 -13.53 4.72 -29.32
N ASP A 196 -14.55 5.15 -30.07
CA ASP A 196 -14.94 6.56 -30.16
C ASP A 196 -15.66 7.08 -28.89
N VAL A 197 -16.45 6.23 -28.23
CA VAL A 197 -17.19 6.60 -27.01
C VAL A 197 -16.26 6.65 -25.80
N VAL A 198 -15.33 5.69 -25.71
CA VAL A 198 -14.35 5.64 -24.62
C VAL A 198 -13.34 6.78 -24.72
N ARG A 199 -12.95 7.18 -25.95
CA ARG A 199 -12.10 8.35 -26.18
C ARG A 199 -12.78 9.66 -25.78
N ALA A 200 -14.10 9.75 -25.98
CA ALA A 200 -14.87 10.95 -25.63
C ALA A 200 -15.13 11.09 -24.12
N TYR A 201 -15.28 9.98 -23.38
CA TYR A 201 -15.76 10.04 -21.98
C TYR A 201 -14.78 9.54 -20.92
N ALA A 202 -13.88 8.60 -21.26
CA ALA A 202 -13.08 7.90 -20.25
C ALA A 202 -11.57 8.08 -20.41
N ILE A 203 -11.02 7.90 -21.61
CA ILE A 203 -9.56 7.92 -21.85
C ILE A 203 -9.26 8.60 -23.20
N PRO A 204 -8.95 9.90 -23.21
CA PRO A 204 -8.64 10.63 -24.44
C PRO A 204 -7.38 10.12 -25.18
N SER A 205 -6.47 9.44 -24.48
CA SER A 205 -5.16 8.98 -24.96
C SER A 205 -5.11 7.48 -25.32
N LEU A 206 -6.23 6.84 -25.64
CA LEU A 206 -6.25 5.41 -25.98
C LEU A 206 -5.50 5.17 -27.31
N PRO A 207 -4.46 4.31 -27.35
CA PRO A 207 -3.74 4.01 -28.59
C PRO A 207 -4.68 3.30 -29.58
N VAL A 208 -4.76 3.83 -30.80
CA VAL A 208 -5.60 3.27 -31.88
C VAL A 208 -4.97 1.96 -32.35
N SER A 209 -5.69 0.86 -32.20
CA SER A 209 -5.26 -0.45 -32.73
C SER A 209 -5.34 -0.45 -34.26
N GLU A 210 -4.30 -0.99 -34.91
CA GLU A 210 -4.15 -1.04 -36.37
C GLU A 210 -5.23 -1.89 -37.08
N HIS A 211 -5.96 -2.74 -36.34
CA HIS A 211 -7.04 -3.61 -36.86
C HIS A 211 -8.33 -3.60 -36.01
N PRO A 212 -9.17 -2.55 -36.14
CA PRO A 212 -10.37 -2.37 -35.31
C PRO A 212 -11.38 -3.54 -35.36
N GLY A 213 -11.50 -4.22 -36.50
CA GLY A 213 -12.49 -5.29 -36.69
C GLY A 213 -12.12 -6.62 -36.02
N LEU A 214 -10.84 -6.99 -35.98
CA LEU A 214 -10.38 -8.22 -35.35
C LEU A 214 -10.31 -8.07 -33.82
N ASP A 215 -9.93 -6.89 -33.34
CA ASP A 215 -9.93 -6.55 -31.91
C ASP A 215 -11.34 -6.52 -31.32
N ALA A 216 -12.32 -5.98 -32.05
CA ALA A 216 -13.73 -6.06 -31.67
C ALA A 216 -14.24 -7.51 -31.66
N GLY A 217 -13.82 -8.32 -32.64
CA GLY A 217 -14.09 -9.76 -32.72
C GLY A 217 -13.59 -10.53 -31.49
N LEU A 218 -12.35 -10.28 -31.07
CA LEU A 218 -11.74 -10.89 -29.90
C LEU A 218 -12.33 -10.36 -28.58
N ALA A 219 -12.79 -9.11 -28.54
CA ALA A 219 -13.44 -8.50 -27.36
C ALA A 219 -14.80 -9.15 -27.02
N PHE A 220 -15.44 -9.85 -27.96
CA PHE A 220 -16.64 -10.64 -27.66
C PHE A 220 -16.37 -11.78 -26.68
N VAL A 221 -15.18 -12.38 -26.69
CA VAL A 221 -14.85 -13.48 -25.77
C VAL A 221 -14.86 -12.99 -24.31
N PRO A 222 -14.13 -11.91 -23.93
CA PRO A 222 -14.26 -11.29 -22.62
C PRO A 222 -15.67 -10.77 -22.31
N LEU A 223 -16.41 -10.28 -23.30
CA LEU A 223 -17.79 -9.81 -23.11
C LEU A 223 -18.71 -10.94 -22.65
N ILE A 224 -18.70 -12.07 -23.37
CA ILE A 224 -19.49 -13.25 -23.06
C ILE A 224 -19.10 -13.80 -21.69
N LEU A 225 -17.80 -13.90 -21.41
CA LEU A 225 -17.30 -14.33 -20.10
C LEU A 225 -17.69 -13.37 -18.97
N GLY A 226 -17.71 -12.06 -19.23
CA GLY A 226 -18.19 -11.04 -18.30
C GLY A 226 -19.67 -11.17 -17.98
N PHE A 227 -20.52 -11.37 -18.99
CA PHE A 227 -21.95 -11.62 -18.80
C PHE A 227 -22.22 -12.92 -18.03
N MET A 228 -21.47 -14.00 -18.31
CA MET A 228 -21.54 -15.25 -17.54
C MET A 228 -21.18 -15.04 -16.06
N LEU A 229 -20.27 -14.11 -15.76
CA LEU A 229 -19.85 -13.80 -14.39
C LEU A 229 -20.94 -13.03 -13.62
N ILE A 230 -21.71 -12.15 -14.29
CA ILE A 230 -22.84 -11.44 -13.66
C ILE A 230 -23.92 -12.42 -13.17
N TRP A 231 -24.10 -13.54 -13.85
CA TRP A 231 -25.06 -14.58 -13.43
C TRP A 231 -24.74 -15.21 -12.07
N ARG A 232 -23.53 -15.00 -11.54
CA ARG A 232 -23.15 -15.35 -10.17
C ARG A 232 -23.97 -14.61 -9.11
N LEU A 233 -24.48 -13.42 -9.41
CA LEU A 233 -25.35 -12.67 -8.50
C LEU A 233 -26.75 -13.28 -8.41
N ALA A 234 -27.15 -14.13 -9.37
CA ALA A 234 -28.41 -14.84 -9.32
C ALA A 234 -28.27 -16.13 -8.49
N PRO A 235 -29.20 -16.43 -7.55
CA PRO A 235 -29.10 -17.57 -6.63
C PRO A 235 -29.10 -18.94 -7.32
N LYS A 236 -29.56 -19.03 -8.58
CA LYS A 236 -29.64 -20.27 -9.36
C LYS A 236 -28.65 -20.34 -10.54
N GLY A 237 -27.77 -19.33 -10.69
CA GLY A 237 -26.89 -19.16 -11.85
C GLY A 237 -25.42 -19.54 -11.64
N GLY A 238 -25.04 -19.97 -10.43
CA GLY A 238 -23.63 -20.10 -10.04
C GLY A 238 -22.79 -21.01 -10.94
N TRP A 239 -23.39 -22.01 -11.59
CA TRP A 239 -22.67 -22.95 -12.46
C TRP A 239 -22.13 -22.30 -13.74
N ILE A 240 -22.84 -21.33 -14.31
CA ILE A 240 -22.40 -20.66 -15.55
C ILE A 240 -21.16 -19.79 -15.31
N ALA A 241 -21.03 -19.26 -14.10
CA ALA A 241 -19.89 -18.44 -13.68
C ALA A 241 -18.61 -19.26 -13.40
N VAL A 242 -18.71 -20.60 -13.35
CA VAL A 242 -17.55 -21.48 -13.14
C VAL A 242 -16.63 -21.48 -14.37
N TRP A 243 -17.17 -21.36 -15.58
CA TRP A 243 -16.37 -21.34 -16.82
C TRP A 243 -15.43 -20.13 -16.91
N PRO A 244 -15.91 -18.87 -16.73
CA PRO A 244 -15.02 -17.72 -16.62
C PRO A 244 -13.99 -17.86 -15.48
N LEU A 245 -14.39 -18.41 -14.33
CA LEU A 245 -13.49 -18.55 -13.19
C LEU A 245 -12.39 -19.58 -13.46
N ALA A 246 -12.71 -20.71 -14.11
CA ALA A 246 -11.75 -21.71 -14.53
C ALA A 246 -10.75 -21.12 -15.55
N PHE A 247 -11.23 -20.30 -16.49
CA PHE A 247 -10.36 -19.59 -17.42
C PHE A 247 -9.42 -18.62 -16.69
N ILE A 248 -9.95 -17.76 -15.80
CA ILE A 248 -9.16 -16.80 -15.03
C ILE A 248 -8.09 -17.51 -14.18
N ILE A 249 -8.47 -18.56 -13.44
CA ILE A 249 -7.53 -19.30 -12.58
C ILE A 249 -6.50 -20.03 -13.43
N GLY A 250 -6.92 -20.68 -14.53
CA GLY A 250 -6.04 -21.40 -15.44
C GLY A 250 -4.99 -20.51 -16.09
N THR A 251 -5.42 -19.37 -16.66
CA THR A 251 -4.50 -18.39 -17.26
C THR A 251 -3.58 -17.77 -16.22
N THR A 252 -4.10 -17.39 -15.05
CA THR A 252 -3.29 -16.79 -13.98
C THR A 252 -2.26 -17.79 -13.44
N ALA A 253 -2.65 -19.03 -13.18
CA ALA A 253 -1.75 -20.07 -12.71
C ALA A 253 -0.68 -20.41 -13.76
N GLY A 254 -1.05 -20.50 -15.04
CA GLY A 254 -0.11 -20.73 -16.14
C GLY A 254 0.93 -19.61 -16.26
N LEU A 255 0.48 -18.35 -16.27
CA LEU A 255 1.37 -17.19 -16.34
C LEU A 255 2.27 -17.09 -15.10
N LYS A 256 1.73 -17.33 -13.89
CA LYS A 256 2.50 -17.32 -12.65
C LYS A 256 3.52 -18.43 -12.60
N LEU A 257 3.19 -19.63 -13.09
CA LEU A 257 4.14 -20.75 -13.15
C LEU A 257 5.32 -20.39 -14.05
N VAL A 258 5.07 -19.90 -15.26
CA VAL A 258 6.14 -19.52 -16.19
C VAL A 258 6.96 -18.36 -15.61
N SER A 259 6.29 -17.32 -15.11
CA SER A 259 6.95 -16.14 -14.53
C SER A 259 7.79 -16.48 -13.30
N SER A 260 7.31 -17.35 -12.40
CA SER A 260 8.09 -17.77 -11.23
C SER A 260 9.26 -18.68 -11.60
N ILE A 261 9.12 -19.55 -12.61
CA ILE A 261 10.25 -20.35 -13.09
C ILE A 261 11.29 -19.45 -13.77
N GLU A 262 10.86 -18.54 -14.66
CA GLU A 262 11.81 -17.70 -15.39
C GLU A 262 12.47 -16.67 -14.48
N SER A 263 11.71 -16.01 -13.61
CA SER A 263 12.22 -14.93 -12.77
C SER A 263 12.83 -15.43 -11.46
N ASP A 264 12.08 -16.22 -10.68
CA ASP A 264 12.52 -16.57 -9.32
C ASP A 264 13.63 -17.63 -9.36
N LEU A 265 13.53 -18.65 -10.21
CA LEU A 265 14.57 -19.68 -10.32
C LEU A 265 15.85 -19.10 -10.92
N MET A 266 15.77 -18.28 -11.98
CA MET A 266 16.97 -17.64 -12.53
C MET A 266 17.59 -16.66 -11.54
N ALA A 267 16.79 -15.85 -10.84
CA ALA A 267 17.31 -14.98 -9.79
C ALA A 267 18.01 -15.77 -8.67
N GLN A 268 17.45 -16.92 -8.26
CA GLN A 268 18.09 -17.79 -7.26
C GLN A 268 19.39 -18.41 -7.77
N VAL A 269 19.43 -18.91 -9.01
CA VAL A 269 20.64 -19.46 -9.63
C VAL A 269 21.73 -18.39 -9.72
N VAL A 270 21.39 -17.20 -10.22
CA VAL A 270 22.32 -16.06 -10.31
C VAL A 270 22.79 -15.63 -8.92
N ALA A 271 21.91 -15.60 -7.92
CA ALA A 271 22.28 -15.27 -6.55
C ALA A 271 23.26 -16.28 -5.92
N THR A 272 23.26 -17.53 -6.38
CA THR A 272 24.24 -18.55 -5.96
C THR A 272 25.57 -18.48 -6.72
N MET A 273 25.64 -17.79 -7.87
CA MET A 273 26.88 -17.53 -8.62
C MET A 273 27.70 -16.35 -8.05
N LYS A 274 27.80 -16.25 -6.71
CA LYS A 274 28.67 -15.24 -6.08
C LYS A 274 30.13 -15.71 -6.06
N PRO A 275 31.10 -14.80 -6.25
CA PRO A 275 32.51 -15.16 -6.16
C PRO A 275 32.83 -15.72 -4.75
N MET A 276 33.53 -16.85 -4.72
CA MET A 276 33.90 -17.54 -3.49
C MET A 276 34.85 -16.70 -2.62
N VAL A 277 35.76 -15.95 -3.24
CA VAL A 277 36.65 -15.00 -2.56
C VAL A 277 36.25 -13.60 -2.99
N VAL A 278 35.74 -12.82 -2.04
CA VAL A 278 35.32 -11.44 -2.29
C VAL A 278 36.47 -10.52 -1.96
N PHE A 279 37.03 -9.91 -3.00
CA PHE A 279 38.02 -8.86 -2.86
C PHE A 279 37.32 -7.53 -2.59
N THR A 280 37.80 -6.76 -1.61
CA THR A 280 37.28 -5.40 -1.40
C THR A 280 37.59 -4.57 -2.64
N ALA A 281 36.56 -3.98 -3.27
CA ALA A 281 36.78 -3.00 -4.31
C ALA A 281 37.67 -1.87 -3.76
N PRO A 282 38.69 -1.42 -4.49
CA PRO A 282 39.51 -0.31 -4.03
C PRO A 282 38.63 0.93 -3.90
N SER A 283 38.37 1.36 -2.66
CA SER A 283 37.76 2.66 -2.40
C SER A 283 38.68 3.71 -3.00
N THR A 284 38.14 4.58 -3.85
CA THR A 284 38.82 5.62 -4.63
C THR A 284 39.45 6.76 -3.81
N SER A 285 39.93 6.47 -2.60
CA SER A 285 40.49 7.47 -1.68
C SER A 285 41.61 6.92 -0.79
N ALA A 286 42.33 5.88 -1.21
CA ALA A 286 43.56 5.46 -0.54
C ALA A 286 44.68 5.20 -1.57
N VAL A 287 45.74 5.96 -1.39
CA VAL A 287 46.97 6.02 -2.16
C VAL A 287 47.54 4.64 -2.48
N ALA A 288 47.93 4.46 -3.74
CA ALA A 288 48.65 3.31 -4.27
C ALA A 288 49.87 2.96 -3.39
N SER A 289 49.73 1.94 -2.57
CA SER A 289 50.84 1.20 -1.99
C SER A 289 50.40 -0.25 -1.83
N SER A 290 51.08 -1.14 -2.56
CA SER A 290 50.87 -2.60 -2.62
C SER A 290 49.45 -3.06 -2.97
N ALA A 291 49.24 -3.42 -4.24
CA ALA A 291 48.01 -4.04 -4.76
C ALA A 291 47.82 -5.47 -4.24
N VAL A 292 47.67 -5.64 -2.93
CA VAL A 292 47.01 -6.80 -2.34
C VAL A 292 45.55 -6.38 -2.18
N SER A 293 44.69 -6.86 -3.08
CA SER A 293 43.24 -6.75 -2.87
C SER A 293 42.93 -7.40 -1.53
N ALA A 294 42.61 -6.59 -0.51
CA ALA A 294 42.28 -7.11 0.80
C ALA A 294 41.04 -8.00 0.67
N VAL A 295 41.15 -9.24 1.16
CA VAL A 295 40.02 -10.16 1.15
C VAL A 295 39.01 -9.66 2.17
N ASN A 296 37.78 -9.41 1.73
CA ASN A 296 36.69 -9.17 2.67
C ASN A 296 36.34 -10.51 3.33
N PHE A 297 36.86 -10.72 4.54
CA PHE A 297 36.70 -11.97 5.28
C PHE A 297 35.22 -12.32 5.47
N TRP A 298 34.40 -11.38 5.93
CA TRP A 298 32.98 -11.63 6.21
C TRP A 298 32.16 -11.93 4.96
N ALA A 299 32.41 -11.24 3.85
CA ALA A 299 31.73 -11.52 2.58
C ALA A 299 32.17 -12.87 1.99
N THR A 300 33.46 -13.21 2.11
CA THR A 300 34.02 -14.52 1.68
C THR A 300 33.44 -15.67 2.50
N VAL A 301 33.36 -15.53 3.82
CA VAL A 301 32.70 -16.50 4.71
C VAL A 301 31.22 -16.64 4.35
N GLY A 302 30.52 -15.52 4.08
CA GLY A 302 29.13 -15.54 3.64
C GLY A 302 28.91 -16.31 2.35
N SER A 303 29.73 -16.07 1.31
CA SER A 303 29.70 -16.82 0.05
C SER A 303 29.98 -18.31 0.26
N LEU A 304 30.97 -18.66 1.10
CA LEU A 304 31.32 -20.05 1.39
C LEU A 304 30.19 -20.78 2.13
N VAL A 305 29.62 -20.15 3.16
CA VAL A 305 28.45 -20.67 3.90
C VAL A 305 27.26 -20.85 2.95
N GLY A 306 27.06 -19.93 2.01
CA GLY A 306 26.04 -20.03 0.98
C GLY A 306 26.21 -21.26 0.09
N VAL A 307 27.41 -21.47 -0.47
CA VAL A 307 27.71 -22.64 -1.32
C VAL A 307 27.58 -23.94 -0.53
N VAL A 308 28.16 -24.02 0.66
CA VAL A 308 28.07 -25.21 1.53
C VAL A 308 26.62 -25.48 1.91
N GLY A 309 25.85 -24.44 2.25
CA GLY A 309 24.43 -24.53 2.56
C GLY A 309 23.61 -25.09 1.40
N VAL A 310 23.78 -24.55 0.18
CA VAL A 310 23.05 -25.00 -1.01
C VAL A 310 23.40 -26.46 -1.34
N LEU A 311 24.68 -26.84 -1.37
CA LEU A 311 25.10 -28.22 -1.65
C LEU A 311 24.56 -29.20 -0.60
N SER A 312 24.60 -28.80 0.67
CA SER A 312 24.12 -29.61 1.79
C SER A 312 22.60 -29.81 1.77
N VAL A 313 21.82 -28.77 1.42
CA VAL A 313 20.36 -28.85 1.27
C VAL A 313 19.96 -29.66 0.03
N LEU A 314 20.65 -29.49 -1.11
CA LEU A 314 20.43 -30.32 -2.30
C LEU A 314 20.71 -31.79 -2.01
N THR A 315 21.77 -32.09 -1.26
CA THR A 315 22.09 -33.46 -0.83
C THR A 315 20.96 -34.05 0.03
N TYR A 316 20.33 -33.26 0.90
CA TYR A 316 19.20 -33.69 1.72
C TYR A 316 17.94 -34.00 0.89
N PHE A 317 17.64 -33.22 -0.15
CA PHE A 317 16.49 -33.46 -1.03
C PHE A 317 16.74 -34.51 -2.12
N PHE A 318 17.98 -34.98 -2.25
CA PHE A 318 18.33 -35.98 -3.25
C PHE A 318 17.90 -37.38 -2.81
N PHE A 319 16.64 -37.74 -3.12
CA PHE A 319 16.05 -39.03 -2.74
C PHE A 319 16.69 -40.25 -3.42
N SER A 320 17.47 -40.05 -4.49
CA SER A 320 18.06 -41.13 -5.30
C SER A 320 19.31 -41.78 -4.69
N VAL A 321 19.83 -41.28 -3.56
CA VAL A 321 21.03 -41.85 -2.89
C VAL A 321 20.68 -42.27 -1.47
N GLU A 322 21.11 -43.48 -1.09
CA GLU A 322 20.99 -43.94 0.29
C GLU A 322 21.82 -43.05 1.22
N HIS A 323 21.18 -42.47 2.23
CA HIS A 323 21.77 -41.52 3.16
C HIS A 323 22.68 -42.20 4.22
N LYS A 324 23.68 -42.97 3.78
CA LYS A 324 24.66 -43.64 4.65
C LYS A 324 26.04 -42.96 4.57
N GLY A 325 26.79 -42.97 5.66
CA GLY A 325 28.17 -42.46 5.71
C GLY A 325 28.29 -40.93 5.62
N ALA A 326 29.21 -40.44 4.77
CA ALA A 326 29.52 -39.01 4.63
C ALA A 326 28.35 -38.19 4.04
N VAL A 327 27.60 -38.78 3.10
CA VAL A 327 26.41 -38.17 2.48
C VAL A 327 25.31 -37.94 3.51
N GLY A 328 25.13 -38.87 4.46
CA GLY A 328 24.17 -38.70 5.57
C GLY A 328 24.52 -37.56 6.54
N LYS A 329 25.82 -37.30 6.77
CA LYS A 329 26.27 -36.16 7.59
C LYS A 329 26.09 -34.83 6.85
N ALA A 330 26.38 -34.79 5.55
CA ALA A 330 26.12 -33.63 4.70
C ALA A 330 24.62 -33.31 4.62
N ALA A 331 23.76 -34.32 4.50
CA ALA A 331 22.31 -34.14 4.53
C ALA A 331 21.81 -33.64 5.91
N ARG A 332 22.42 -34.10 7.02
CA ARG A 332 22.07 -33.61 8.36
C ARG A 332 22.39 -32.12 8.55
N LEU A 333 23.50 -31.63 7.99
CA LEU A 333 23.76 -30.19 7.93
C LEU A 333 22.68 -29.47 7.12
N GLY A 334 22.19 -30.06 6.04
CA GLY A 334 21.14 -29.50 5.20
C GLY A 334 19.83 -29.32 5.96
N VAL A 335 19.49 -30.29 6.81
CA VAL A 335 18.35 -30.18 7.74
C VAL A 335 18.50 -29.00 8.69
N TRP A 336 19.71 -28.78 9.23
CA TRP A 336 19.96 -27.62 10.10
C TRP A 336 19.78 -26.29 9.34
N PHE A 337 20.34 -26.20 8.13
CA PHE A 337 20.14 -25.03 7.28
C PHE A 337 18.66 -24.78 6.99
N LEU A 338 17.87 -25.83 6.68
CA LEU A 338 16.43 -25.73 6.46
C LEU A 338 15.67 -25.28 7.72
N MET A 339 16.01 -25.82 8.90
CA MET A 339 15.35 -25.39 10.14
C MET A 339 15.64 -23.93 10.46
N ILE A 340 16.85 -23.43 10.19
CA ILE A 340 17.22 -22.03 10.40
C ILE A 340 16.47 -21.12 9.42
N THR A 341 16.41 -21.47 8.12
CA THR A 341 15.73 -20.65 7.12
C THR A 341 14.21 -20.63 7.33
N PHE A 342 13.58 -21.78 7.61
CA PHE A 342 12.17 -21.84 7.97
C PHE A 342 11.88 -21.13 9.29
N GLY A 343 12.77 -21.23 10.28
CA GLY A 343 12.67 -20.50 11.54
C GLY A 343 12.71 -18.99 11.35
N SER A 344 13.59 -18.49 10.48
CA SER A 344 13.65 -17.08 10.07
C SER A 344 12.37 -16.63 9.37
N ALA A 345 11.87 -17.43 8.42
CA ALA A 345 10.62 -17.12 7.70
C ALA A 345 9.42 -17.05 8.67
N PHE A 346 9.31 -18.00 9.60
CA PHE A 346 8.30 -17.95 10.66
C PHE A 346 8.46 -16.70 11.54
N GLY A 347 9.68 -16.39 11.96
CA GLY A 347 10.01 -15.19 12.75
C GLY A 347 9.58 -13.89 12.06
N LEU A 348 9.80 -13.76 10.75
CA LEU A 348 9.36 -12.60 9.96
C LEU A 348 7.84 -12.43 9.99
N THR A 349 7.07 -13.53 9.91
CA THR A 349 5.61 -13.45 9.98
C THR A 349 5.11 -13.06 11.37
N VAL A 350 5.76 -13.55 12.44
CA VAL A 350 5.43 -13.19 13.82
C VAL A 350 5.75 -11.71 14.07
N MET A 351 6.92 -11.26 13.64
CA MET A 351 7.31 -9.84 13.71
C MET A 351 6.31 -8.98 12.94
N GLY A 352 5.92 -9.36 11.72
CA GLY A 352 4.91 -8.63 10.95
C GLY A 352 3.59 -8.44 11.70
N ARG A 353 3.09 -9.49 12.37
CA ARG A 353 1.86 -9.41 13.18
C ARG A 353 2.02 -8.51 14.41
N ILE A 354 3.14 -8.60 15.12
CA ILE A 354 3.43 -7.75 16.30
C ILE A 354 3.61 -6.29 15.87
N THR A 355 4.30 -6.03 14.77
CA THR A 355 4.48 -4.68 14.22
C THR A 355 3.15 -4.07 13.82
N LEU A 356 2.26 -4.83 13.17
CA LEU A 356 0.91 -4.36 12.84
C LEU A 356 0.11 -4.04 14.10
N LEU A 357 0.21 -4.86 15.15
CA LEU A 357 -0.43 -4.57 16.44
C LEU A 357 0.14 -3.29 17.07
N ALA A 358 1.46 -3.15 17.10
CA ALA A 358 2.14 -1.98 17.64
C ALA A 358 1.73 -0.71 16.89
N GLN A 359 1.68 -0.73 15.56
CA GLN A 359 1.20 0.40 14.75
C GLN A 359 -0.25 0.79 15.08
N ARG A 360 -1.12 -0.18 15.37
CA ARG A 360 -2.51 0.11 15.77
C ARG A 360 -2.61 0.68 17.18
N LEU A 361 -1.76 0.24 18.10
CA LEU A 361 -1.65 0.82 19.45
C LEU A 361 -1.06 2.23 19.42
N GLU A 362 -0.01 2.44 18.63
CA GLU A 362 0.60 3.75 18.41
C GLU A 362 -0.42 4.75 17.81
N PHE A 363 -1.21 4.31 16.83
CA PHE A 363 -2.32 5.11 16.32
C PHE A 363 -3.33 5.48 17.42
N LEU A 364 -3.70 4.53 18.28
CA LEU A 364 -4.66 4.78 19.36
C LEU A 364 -4.11 5.76 20.41
N PHE A 365 -2.86 5.61 20.83
CA PHE A 365 -2.25 6.42 21.88
C PHE A 365 -1.76 7.78 21.37
N ASN A 366 -1.03 7.81 20.26
CA ASN A 366 -0.41 9.04 19.76
C ASN A 366 -1.40 9.85 18.91
N SER A 367 -2.05 9.21 17.92
CA SER A 367 -2.90 9.94 16.96
C SER A 367 -4.31 10.23 17.47
N TRP A 368 -4.86 9.38 18.35
CA TRP A 368 -6.23 9.57 18.85
C TRP A 368 -6.28 10.16 20.27
N LEU A 369 -5.55 9.58 21.22
CA LEU A 369 -5.53 10.03 22.63
C LEU A 369 -4.49 11.13 22.91
N ASN A 370 -3.57 11.39 21.97
CA ASN A 370 -2.49 12.37 22.11
C ASN A 370 -1.69 12.18 23.42
N ILE A 371 -1.41 10.92 23.76
CA ILE A 371 -0.56 10.52 24.88
C ILE A 371 0.79 10.16 24.27
N ASN A 372 1.72 11.12 24.28
CA ASN A 372 3.07 10.96 23.78
C ASN A 372 3.93 10.09 24.71
#